data_AF-A0A9E3H136-F1
#
_entry.id   AF-A0A9E3H136-F1
#
_cell.length_a   1.000
_cell.length_b   1.000
_cell.length_c   1.000
_cell.angle_alpha   90.00
_cell.angle_beta   90.00
_cell.angle_gamma   90.00
#
_symmetry.space_group_name_H-M   'P 1'
#
loop_
_entity.id
_entity.type
_entity.pdbx_description
1 polymer ?
#
loop_
_entity_poly.entity_id
_entity_poly.type
_entity_poly.pdbx_seq_one_letter_code
_entity_poly.pdbx_strand_id
1 'polypeptide(L)'
;PLRLLPRGYGWLVRMGPDLVPYGIELAYFLAQPDMAELLATAPRLWNVLRPICRMFGIMPPETLPLPPPRPARRAPAGRPDPVRMLRLSDAAAAREYGPQGYRPPLFGR
;
A
#
# COMPACT_ATOMS: atom_id res chain seq x y z
N PRO A 1 7.27 -13.97 15.02
CA PRO A 1 7.67 -12.81 14.20
C PRO A 1 7.38 -13.03 12.70
N LEU A 2 6.55 -12.18 12.09
CA LEU A 2 6.32 -12.22 10.64
C LEU A 2 7.62 -11.80 9.95
N ARG A 3 8.31 -12.75 9.32
CA ARG A 3 9.52 -12.46 8.53
C ARG A 3 9.10 -11.55 7.37
N LEU A 4 9.58 -10.31 7.37
CA LEU A 4 9.34 -9.37 6.28
C LEU A 4 10.11 -9.86 5.05
N LEU A 5 9.39 -10.35 4.05
CA LEU A 5 9.99 -10.60 2.74
C LEU A 5 10.45 -9.26 2.12
N PRO A 6 11.58 -9.24 1.39
CA PRO A 6 12.00 -8.06 0.65
C PRO A 6 10.91 -7.64 -0.35
N ARG A 7 10.65 -6.33 -0.47
CA ARG A 7 9.60 -5.76 -1.35
C ARG A 7 10.13 -4.78 -2.39
N GLY A 8 11.46 -4.68 -2.53
CA GLY A 8 12.12 -3.79 -3.48
C GLY A 8 11.99 -4.27 -4.93
N TYR A 9 12.23 -3.39 -5.90
CA TYR A 9 12.39 -3.80 -7.30
C TYR A 9 13.72 -4.56 -7.46
N GLY A 10 13.73 -5.67 -8.21
CA GLY A 10 14.93 -6.47 -8.45
C GLY A 10 15.49 -7.16 -7.20
N TRP A 11 14.70 -7.30 -6.13
CA TRP A 11 15.21 -7.81 -4.86
C TRP A 11 15.75 -9.24 -4.96
N LEU A 12 15.20 -10.06 -5.85
CA LEU A 12 15.58 -11.47 -5.99
C LEU A 12 17.00 -11.60 -6.56
N VAL A 13 17.29 -10.81 -7.59
CA VAL A 13 18.64 -10.72 -8.20
C VAL A 13 19.67 -10.15 -7.22
N ARG A 14 19.26 -9.20 -6.36
CA ARG A 14 20.14 -8.64 -5.33
C ARG A 14 20.47 -9.64 -4.22
N MET A 15 19.58 -10.58 -3.94
CA MET A 15 19.79 -11.65 -2.96
C MET A 15 20.56 -12.84 -3.53
N GLY A 16 20.39 -13.11 -4.83
CA GLY A 16 21.07 -14.19 -5.54
C GLY A 16 21.49 -13.74 -6.93
N PRO A 17 22.74 -13.25 -7.11
CA PRO A 17 23.26 -12.85 -8.42
C PRO A 17 23.24 -13.98 -9.46
N ASP A 18 23.33 -15.24 -9.01
CA ASP A 18 23.21 -16.43 -9.87
C ASP A 18 21.82 -16.56 -10.51
N LEU A 19 20.84 -15.76 -10.07
CA LEU A 19 19.49 -15.73 -10.63
C LEU A 19 19.33 -14.79 -11.81
N VAL A 20 20.35 -13.98 -12.13
CA VAL A 20 20.35 -13.06 -13.29
C VAL A 20 20.02 -13.77 -14.61
N PRO A 21 20.60 -14.94 -14.94
CA PRO A 21 20.33 -15.62 -16.21
C PRO A 21 18.85 -15.97 -16.39
N TYR A 22 18.17 -16.40 -15.32
CA TYR A 22 16.73 -16.71 -15.37
C TYR A 22 15.88 -15.45 -15.62
N GLY A 23 16.33 -14.29 -15.11
CA GLY A 23 15.68 -13.02 -15.42
C GLY A 23 15.82 -12.64 -16.89
N ILE A 24 16.99 -12.87 -17.49
CA ILE A 24 17.23 -12.64 -18.93
C ILE A 24 16.36 -13.58 -19.77
N GLU A 25 16.31 -14.86 -19.43
CA GLU A 25 15.50 -15.85 -20.12
C GLU A 25 14.00 -15.52 -20.03
N LEU A 26 13.53 -15.12 -18.84
CA LEU A 26 12.16 -14.65 -18.67
C LEU A 26 11.86 -13.42 -19.55
N ALA A 27 12.76 -12.44 -19.60
CA ALA A 27 12.60 -11.28 -20.47
C ALA A 27 12.56 -11.67 -21.96
N TYR A 28 13.38 -12.63 -22.36
CA TYR A 28 13.39 -13.17 -23.72
C TYR A 28 12.07 -13.87 -24.08
N PHE A 29 11.52 -14.68 -23.17
CA PHE A 29 10.22 -15.33 -23.37
C PHE A 29 9.09 -14.30 -23.47
N LEU A 30 9.09 -13.27 -22.63
CA LEU A 30 8.08 -12.21 -22.67
C LEU A 30 8.15 -11.34 -23.93
N ALA A 31 9.31 -11.32 -24.61
CA ALA A 31 9.50 -10.62 -25.88
C ALA A 31 9.02 -11.43 -27.10
N GLN A 32 8.71 -12.72 -26.95
CA GLN A 32 8.25 -13.53 -28.06
C GLN A 32 6.83 -13.13 -28.50
N PRO A 33 6.55 -13.11 -29.82
CA PRO A 33 5.24 -12.72 -30.35
C PRO A 33 4.11 -13.63 -29.83
N ASP A 34 4.33 -14.94 -29.84
CA ASP A 34 3.38 -15.94 -29.33
C ASP A 34 3.00 -15.68 -27.87
N MET A 35 3.99 -15.22 -27.09
CA MET A 35 3.79 -14.91 -25.68
C MET A 35 2.98 -13.62 -25.51
N ALA A 36 3.20 -12.61 -26.35
CA ALA A 36 2.37 -11.41 -26.39
C ALA A 36 0.92 -11.73 -26.77
N GLU A 37 0.69 -12.61 -27.74
CA GLU A 37 -0.65 -13.05 -28.16
C GLU A 37 -1.38 -13.82 -27.05
N LEU A 38 -0.70 -14.76 -26.39
CA LEU A 38 -1.24 -15.49 -25.24
C LEU A 38 -1.59 -14.54 -24.09
N LEU A 39 -0.76 -13.53 -23.87
CA LEU A 39 -0.99 -12.53 -22.83
C LEU A 39 -2.13 -11.55 -23.16
N ALA A 40 -2.38 -11.30 -24.44
CA ALA A 40 -3.54 -10.52 -24.89
C ALA A 40 -4.86 -11.29 -24.67
N THR A 41 -4.87 -12.61 -24.90
CA THR A 41 -6.05 -13.46 -24.70
C THR A 41 -6.31 -13.77 -23.22
N ALA A 42 -5.26 -13.79 -22.38
CA ALA A 42 -5.37 -14.09 -20.95
C ALA A 42 -4.77 -13.00 -20.04
N PRO A 43 -5.43 -11.82 -19.89
CA PRO A 43 -4.92 -10.74 -19.04
C PRO A 43 -4.70 -11.11 -17.56
N ARG A 44 -5.37 -12.16 -17.07
CA ARG A 44 -5.16 -12.66 -15.70
C ARG A 44 -3.75 -13.19 -15.48
N LEU A 45 -3.09 -13.71 -16.51
CA LEU A 45 -1.72 -14.21 -16.43
C LEU A 45 -0.74 -13.07 -16.08
N TRP A 46 -1.02 -11.84 -16.53
CA TRP A 46 -0.23 -10.67 -16.14
C TRP A 46 -0.27 -10.36 -14.65
N ASN A 47 -1.36 -10.66 -13.94
CA ASN A 47 -1.42 -10.43 -12.51
C ASN A 47 -0.42 -11.31 -11.74
N VAL A 48 -0.06 -12.46 -12.31
CA VAL A 48 0.93 -13.38 -11.76
C VAL A 48 2.34 -13.02 -12.21
N LEU A 49 2.52 -12.70 -13.50
CA LEU A 49 3.83 -12.38 -14.07
C LEU A 49 4.38 -11.02 -13.62
N ARG A 50 3.53 -10.00 -13.43
CA ARG A 50 3.97 -8.67 -12.98
C ARG A 50 4.77 -8.70 -11.67
N PRO A 51 4.30 -9.37 -10.60
CA PRO A 51 5.11 -9.59 -9.41
C PRO A 51 6.45 -10.24 -9.73
N ILE A 52 6.49 -11.28 -10.57
CA ILE A 52 7.72 -12.00 -10.93
C ILE A 52 8.70 -11.08 -11.66
N CYS A 53 8.25 -10.35 -12.68
CA CYS A 53 9.07 -9.35 -13.37
C CYS A 53 9.65 -8.33 -12.38
N ARG A 54 8.83 -7.84 -11.44
CA ARG A 54 9.29 -6.91 -10.38
C ARG A 54 10.33 -7.53 -9.46
N MET A 55 10.25 -8.82 -9.14
CA MET A 55 11.24 -9.53 -8.32
C MET A 55 12.59 -9.61 -9.02
N PHE A 56 12.59 -9.91 -10.32
CA PHE A 56 13.80 -9.96 -11.15
C PHE A 56 14.31 -8.60 -11.60
N GLY A 57 13.51 -7.54 -11.46
CA GLY A 57 13.87 -6.20 -11.91
C GLY A 57 13.67 -6.00 -13.43
N ILE A 58 12.73 -6.74 -14.01
CA ILE A 58 12.32 -6.66 -15.41
C ILE A 58 11.13 -5.71 -15.50
N MET A 59 11.16 -4.78 -16.45
CA MET A 59 10.02 -3.91 -16.73
C MET A 59 9.04 -4.65 -17.64
N PRO A 60 7.80 -4.93 -17.20
CA PRO A 60 6.80 -5.51 -18.10
C PRO A 60 6.46 -4.50 -19.21
N PRO A 61 6.14 -4.97 -20.44
CA PRO A 61 5.81 -4.10 -21.56
C PRO A 61 4.62 -3.18 -21.23
N GLU A 62 4.67 -1.93 -21.70
CA GLU A 62 3.70 -0.86 -21.38
C GLU A 62 2.29 -1.10 -21.94
N THR A 63 2.13 -2.00 -22.91
CA THR A 63 0.88 -2.28 -23.63
C THR A 63 -0.20 -2.96 -22.78
N LEU A 64 -0.01 -3.05 -21.46
CA LEU A 64 -0.78 -3.91 -20.58
C LEU A 64 -1.69 -3.13 -19.66
N PRO A 65 -3.00 -3.44 -19.61
CA PRO A 65 -3.91 -2.79 -18.70
C PRO A 65 -3.44 -2.98 -17.25
N LEU A 66 -3.33 -1.87 -16.51
CA LEU A 66 -3.05 -1.93 -15.08
C LEU A 66 -4.21 -2.64 -14.37
N PRO A 67 -3.93 -3.53 -13.39
CA PRO A 67 -5.00 -4.07 -12.57
C PRO A 67 -5.71 -2.91 -11.87
N PRO A 68 -7.04 -3.02 -11.68
CA PRO A 68 -7.79 -1.96 -11.02
C PRO A 68 -7.20 -1.70 -9.63
N PRO A 69 -7.14 -0.43 -9.20
CA PRO A 69 -6.62 -0.09 -7.88
C PRO A 69 -7.39 -0.89 -6.82
N ARG A 70 -6.65 -1.55 -5.91
CA ARG A 70 -7.29 -2.24 -4.78
C ARG A 70 -8.12 -1.22 -3.99
N PRO A 71 -9.35 -1.56 -3.58
CA PRO A 71 -10.16 -0.67 -2.77
C PRO A 71 -9.34 -0.26 -1.54
N ALA A 72 -9.31 1.05 -1.27
CA ALA A 72 -8.62 1.59 -0.12
C ALA A 72 -9.10 0.83 1.12
N ARG A 73 -8.16 0.23 1.85
CA ARG A 73 -8.46 -0.42 3.14
C ARG A 73 -9.11 0.66 4.00
N ARG A 74 -10.38 0.48 4.36
CA ARG A 74 -11.12 1.40 5.24
C ARG A 74 -10.21 1.73 6.41
N ALA A 75 -9.82 3.01 6.51
CA ALA A 75 -9.07 3.47 7.67
C ALA A 75 -9.89 3.09 8.91
N PRO A 76 -9.26 2.51 9.95
CA PRO A 76 -9.96 2.28 11.21
C PRO A 76 -10.59 3.61 11.62
N ALA A 77 -11.89 3.61 11.90
CA ALA A 77 -12.64 4.80 12.27
C ALA A 77 -11.84 5.56 13.33
N GLY A 78 -11.48 6.81 12.98
CA GLY A 78 -10.50 7.59 13.71
C GLY A 78 -10.75 7.54 15.20
N ARG A 79 -9.69 7.25 15.96
CA ARG A 79 -9.67 7.44 17.41
C ARG A 79 -10.19 8.87 17.67
N PRO A 80 -11.24 9.04 18.48
CA PRO A 80 -11.84 10.35 18.69
C PRO A 80 -10.78 11.36 19.15
N ASP A 81 -10.77 12.53 18.49
CA ASP A 81 -9.84 13.62 18.75
C ASP A 81 -9.94 14.04 20.24
N PRO A 82 -8.85 13.93 21.03
CA PRO A 82 -8.87 14.26 22.45
C PRO A 82 -9.25 15.71 22.71
N VAL A 83 -8.97 16.63 21.77
CA VAL A 83 -9.35 18.05 21.88
C VAL A 83 -10.86 18.22 21.71
N ARG A 84 -11.48 17.42 20.83
CA ARG A 84 -12.94 17.41 20.66
C ARG A 84 -13.64 16.83 21.88
N MET A 85 -13.07 15.81 22.53
CA MET A 85 -13.60 15.32 23.79
C MET A 85 -13.54 16.38 24.88
N LEU A 86 -12.40 17.04 25.07
CA LEU A 86 -12.24 18.05 26.11
C LEU A 86 -13.25 19.20 25.95
N ARG A 87 -13.47 19.67 24.72
CA ARG A 87 -14.47 20.72 24.42
C ARG A 87 -15.91 20.27 24.69
N LEU A 88 -16.24 19.00 24.47
CA LEU A 88 -17.56 18.46 24.78
C LEU A 88 -17.75 18.34 26.29
N SER A 89 -16.69 17.99 27.03
CA SER A 89 -16.67 17.98 28.49
C SER A 89 -16.84 19.39 29.06
N ASP A 90 -16.15 20.40 28.52
CA ASP A 90 -16.27 21.80 28.93
C ASP A 90 -17.68 22.35 28.67
N ALA A 91 -18.26 22.04 27.50
CA ALA A 91 -19.60 22.47 27.14
C ALA A 91 -20.69 21.78 27.98
N ALA A 92 -20.47 20.55 28.41
CA ALA A 92 -21.34 19.85 29.34
C ALA A 92 -21.23 20.45 30.76
N ALA A 93 -20.02 20.71 31.24
CA ALA A 93 -19.79 21.32 32.54
C ALA A 93 -20.37 22.75 32.63
N ALA A 94 -20.28 23.54 31.56
CA ALA A 94 -20.86 24.89 31.50
C ALA A 94 -22.40 24.90 31.47
N ARG A 95 -23.05 23.78 31.12
CA ARG A 95 -24.51 23.64 31.23
C ARG A 95 -24.95 23.30 32.66
N GLU A 96 -24.09 22.59 33.40
CA GLU A 96 -24.36 22.14 34.76
C GLU A 96 -24.10 23.24 35.79
N TYR A 97 -23.07 24.07 35.56
CA TYR A 97 -22.77 25.23 36.39
C TYR A 97 -23.12 26.51 35.62
N GLY A 98 -24.17 27.20 36.05
CA GLY A 98 -24.61 28.49 35.48
C GLY A 98 -23.49 29.56 35.45
N PRO A 99 -23.78 30.78 34.96
CA PRO A 99 -22.79 31.75 34.46
C PRO A 99 -21.71 32.25 35.46
N GLN A 100 -21.73 31.80 36.72
CA GLN A 100 -20.76 32.16 37.75
C GLN A 100 -19.88 30.99 38.23
N GLY A 101 -19.96 29.80 37.63
CA GLY A 101 -19.41 28.58 38.26
C GLY A 101 -18.27 27.82 37.57
N TYR A 102 -17.94 28.07 36.30
CA TYR A 102 -16.88 27.30 35.62
C TYR A 102 -15.58 28.09 35.46
N ARG A 103 -14.50 27.62 36.11
CA ARG A 103 -13.14 28.12 35.91
C ARG A 103 -12.30 26.97 35.33
N PRO A 104 -11.98 26.96 34.03
CA PRO A 104 -11.22 25.86 33.43
C PRO A 104 -9.82 25.77 34.06
N PRO A 105 -9.25 24.56 34.19
CA PRO A 105 -7.89 24.39 34.68
C PRO A 105 -6.90 25.05 33.71
N LEU A 106 -6.16 26.04 34.22
CA LEU A 106 -5.07 26.68 33.48
C LEU A 106 -3.91 25.69 33.40
N PHE A 107 -3.81 24.95 32.29
CA PHE A 107 -2.58 24.21 32.00
C PHE A 107 -1.54 25.18 31.42
N GLY A 108 -0.47 25.38 32.20
CA GLY A 108 0.66 26.25 31.91
C GLY A 108 1.51 25.80 30.71
N ARG A 109 2.22 26.79 30.17
CA ARG A 109 3.05 26.79 28.95
C ARG A 109 4.25 25.85 29.00
#